data_AF-A0A959H952-F1
#
_entry.id   AF-A0A959H952-F1
#
_cell.length_a   1.000
_cell.length_b   1.000
_cell.length_c   1.000
_cell.angle_alpha   90.00
_cell.angle_beta   90.00
_cell.angle_gamma   90.00
#
_symmetry.space_group_name_H-M   'P 1'
#
loop_
_entity.id
_entity.type
_entity.pdbx_description
1 polymer ?
#
loop_
_entity_poly.entity_id
_entity_poly.type
_entity_poly.pdbx_seq_one_letter_code
_entity_poly.pdbx_strand_id
1 'polypeptide(L)'
;MKILMTFFLFVGLLGILGLSSSSVDDGRDDAAQRIAQMYEENFRLFQGETNKLAEMAQGPFDLSALREQLAKTRYAFKRVEYLFDYFKTEYNYLYINGAPLPKINKEDVNGPIVPPNGLQALDELVFSEEAETEREKIAALATSLKERVDFIVRIHLPLSLSDTQVMEALRSGIVRVFALGVTGFDTP
;
A
#
# COMPACT_ATOMS: atom_id res chain seq x y z
N MET A 1 62.66 35.29 -12.67
CA MET A 1 62.17 34.10 -11.93
C MET A 1 60.86 34.31 -11.15
N LYS A 2 60.44 35.56 -10.82
CA LYS A 2 59.16 35.82 -10.12
C LYS A 2 57.92 35.88 -11.04
N ILE A 3 58.08 36.16 -12.34
CA ILE A 3 56.96 36.30 -13.29
C ILE A 3 56.49 34.94 -13.85
N LEU A 4 57.37 33.93 -13.90
CA LEU A 4 57.04 32.59 -14.40
C LEU A 4 56.24 31.75 -13.37
N MET A 5 56.34 32.08 -12.08
CA MET A 5 55.66 31.38 -11.00
C MET A 5 54.22 31.88 -10.77
N THR A 6 53.88 33.07 -11.29
CA THR A 6 52.52 33.63 -11.22
C THR A 6 51.59 33.06 -12.29
N PHE A 7 52.14 32.55 -13.40
CA PHE A 7 51.36 31.95 -14.49
C PHE A 7 50.83 30.54 -14.14
N PHE A 8 51.61 29.76 -13.39
CA PHE A 8 51.18 28.43 -12.91
C PHE A 8 50.11 28.50 -11.80
N LEU A 9 50.07 29.58 -11.03
CA LEU A 9 49.05 29.81 -10.00
C LEU A 9 47.69 30.22 -10.57
N PHE A 10 47.63 30.70 -11.82
CA PHE A 10 46.36 31.07 -12.47
C PHE A 10 45.74 29.91 -13.26
N VAL A 11 46.56 29.02 -13.86
CA VAL A 11 46.08 27.81 -14.53
C VAL A 11 45.64 26.74 -13.50
N GLY A 12 46.24 26.73 -12.30
CA GLY A 12 45.81 25.87 -11.19
C GLY A 12 44.50 26.29 -10.50
N LEU A 13 44.09 27.56 -10.63
CA LEU A 13 42.86 28.07 -10.00
C LEU A 13 41.63 28.03 -10.92
N LEU A 14 41.83 27.94 -12.24
CA LEU A 14 40.75 27.73 -13.22
C LEU A 14 40.34 26.25 -13.36
N GLY A 15 41.13 25.31 -12.84
CA GLY A 15 40.83 23.87 -12.87
C GLY A 15 39.93 23.34 -11.75
N ILE A 16 39.51 24.18 -10.79
CA ILE A 16 38.70 23.75 -9.61
C ILE A 16 37.26 24.30 -9.67
N LEU A 17 36.89 25.05 -10.70
CA LEU A 17 35.60 25.76 -10.77
C LEU A 17 34.66 25.30 -11.91
N GLY A 18 34.89 24.14 -12.51
CA GLY A 18 34.16 23.78 -13.72
C GLY A 18 34.00 22.31 -14.01
N LEU A 19 33.71 21.47 -13.00
CA LEU A 19 33.10 20.15 -13.20
C LEU A 19 32.17 19.82 -12.02
N SER A 20 31.25 20.72 -11.68
CA SER A 20 29.93 20.23 -11.31
C SER A 20 29.32 19.74 -12.63
N SER A 21 29.52 18.47 -12.95
CA SER A 21 28.55 17.78 -13.79
C SER A 21 27.23 17.91 -13.04
N SER A 22 26.47 18.98 -13.32
CA SER A 22 25.03 18.86 -13.31
C SER A 22 24.78 17.74 -14.30
N SER A 23 24.69 16.50 -13.79
CA SER A 23 23.93 15.47 -14.47
C SER A 23 22.70 16.20 -14.96
N VAL A 24 22.52 16.21 -16.28
CA VAL A 24 21.23 16.55 -16.85
C VAL A 24 20.28 15.58 -16.14
N ASP A 25 19.57 16.11 -15.16
CA ASP A 25 18.55 15.39 -14.42
C ASP A 25 17.45 15.17 -15.45
N ASP A 26 17.56 14.05 -16.18
CA ASP A 26 16.51 13.56 -17.06
C ASP A 26 15.36 13.29 -16.10
N GLY A 27 14.38 14.20 -15.99
CA GLY A 27 13.28 14.18 -15.01
C GLY A 27 12.37 12.94 -15.03
N ARG A 28 12.84 11.86 -15.68
CA ARG A 28 12.39 10.48 -15.61
C ARG A 28 12.72 9.81 -14.27
N ASP A 29 13.92 10.00 -13.71
CA ASP A 29 14.28 9.43 -12.39
C ASP A 29 13.42 10.00 -11.22
N ASP A 30 12.74 11.12 -11.47
CA ASP A 30 11.91 11.86 -10.53
C ASP A 30 10.43 11.37 -10.49
N ALA A 31 9.90 10.80 -11.59
CA ALA A 31 8.51 10.34 -11.63
C ALA A 31 8.26 9.11 -10.74
N ALA A 32 9.06 8.05 -10.90
CA ALA A 32 8.95 6.86 -10.07
C ALA A 32 9.22 7.16 -8.59
N GLN A 33 10.18 8.07 -8.30
CA GLN A 33 10.48 8.48 -6.93
C GLN A 33 9.31 9.23 -6.28
N ARG A 34 8.65 10.16 -6.99
CA ARG A 34 7.43 10.82 -6.50
C ARG A 34 6.29 9.85 -6.27
N ILE A 35 6.11 8.89 -7.17
CA ILE A 35 5.07 7.86 -7.02
C ILE A 35 5.37 6.99 -5.81
N ALA A 36 6.63 6.63 -5.56
CA ALA A 36 7.04 5.89 -4.37
C ALA A 36 6.74 6.67 -3.08
N GLN A 37 7.05 7.97 -3.04
CA GLN A 37 6.73 8.84 -1.91
C GLN A 37 5.21 8.94 -1.68
N MET A 38 4.45 9.22 -2.74
CA MET A 38 2.99 9.27 -2.67
C MET A 38 2.38 7.92 -2.24
N TYR A 39 2.95 6.81 -2.70
CA TYR A 39 2.53 5.47 -2.30
C TYR A 39 2.76 5.24 -0.81
N GLU A 40 3.93 5.62 -0.30
CA GLU A 40 4.24 5.53 1.13
C GLU A 40 3.25 6.35 1.97
N GLU A 41 3.00 7.60 1.60
CA GLU A 41 2.01 8.46 2.28
C GLU A 41 0.61 7.85 2.28
N ASN A 42 0.16 7.34 1.13
CA ASN A 42 -1.14 6.68 1.02
C ASN A 42 -1.20 5.38 1.84
N PHE A 43 -0.10 4.64 1.96
CA PHE A 43 -0.06 3.44 2.81
C PHE A 43 -0.14 3.81 4.29
N ARG A 44 0.53 4.90 4.71
CA ARG A 44 0.40 5.42 6.08
C ARG A 44 -1.01 5.92 6.37
N LEU A 45 -1.68 6.52 5.40
CA LEU A 45 -3.11 6.85 5.51
C LEU A 45 -3.94 5.58 5.69
N PHE A 46 -3.74 4.56 4.86
CA PHE A 46 -4.42 3.28 4.99
C PHE A 46 -4.19 2.63 6.36
N GLN A 47 -2.95 2.62 6.85
CA GLN A 47 -2.60 2.20 8.21
C GLN A 47 -3.42 2.97 9.26
N GLY A 48 -3.47 4.30 9.15
CA GLY A 48 -4.25 5.15 10.05
C GLY A 48 -5.75 4.82 10.05
N GLU A 49 -6.35 4.60 8.89
CA GLU A 49 -7.77 4.23 8.79
C GLU A 49 -8.05 2.82 9.34
N THR A 50 -7.13 1.87 9.19
CA THR A 50 -7.26 0.54 9.81
C THR A 50 -7.14 0.57 11.33
N ASN A 51 -6.29 1.45 11.88
CA ASN A 51 -6.20 1.68 13.32
C ASN A 51 -7.52 2.21 13.87
N LYS A 52 -8.09 3.26 13.24
CA LYS A 52 -9.40 3.82 13.63
C LYS A 52 -10.52 2.78 13.54
N LEU A 53 -10.54 1.98 12.47
CA LEU A 53 -11.53 0.93 12.30
C LEU A 53 -11.47 -0.09 13.45
N ALA A 54 -10.28 -0.54 13.82
CA ALA A 54 -10.09 -1.47 14.92
C ALA A 54 -10.52 -0.86 16.28
N GLU A 55 -10.15 0.40 16.53
CA GLU A 55 -10.56 1.13 17.74
C GLU A 55 -12.08 1.25 17.84
N MET A 56 -12.75 1.63 16.75
CA MET A 56 -14.21 1.76 16.70
C MET A 56 -14.91 0.40 16.88
N ALA A 57 -14.37 -0.67 16.28
CA ALA A 57 -14.95 -2.00 16.40
C ALA A 57 -14.83 -2.59 17.82
N GLN A 58 -13.79 -2.22 18.56
CA GLN A 58 -13.60 -2.63 19.97
C GLN A 58 -14.36 -1.74 20.97
N GLY A 59 -14.74 -0.53 20.57
CA GLY A 59 -15.42 0.46 21.41
C GLY A 59 -16.95 0.27 21.49
N PRO A 60 -17.68 1.31 21.91
CA PRO A 60 -19.15 1.32 21.83
C PRO A 60 -19.61 1.03 20.41
N PHE A 61 -20.49 0.04 20.27
CA PHE A 61 -20.93 -0.42 18.96
C PHE A 61 -21.92 0.56 18.34
N ASP A 62 -21.47 1.24 17.28
CA ASP A 62 -22.30 2.07 16.39
C ASP A 62 -22.10 1.56 14.97
N LEU A 63 -23.07 0.80 14.48
CA LEU A 63 -23.00 0.15 13.17
C LEU A 63 -22.93 1.15 12.02
N SER A 64 -23.60 2.30 12.14
CA SER A 64 -23.58 3.33 11.09
C SER A 64 -22.20 3.97 11.02
N ALA A 65 -21.62 4.33 12.16
CA ALA A 65 -20.28 4.89 12.22
C ALA A 65 -19.22 3.88 11.74
N LEU A 66 -19.40 2.59 12.08
CA LEU A 66 -18.48 1.54 11.65
C LEU A 66 -18.51 1.31 10.14
N ARG A 67 -19.69 1.35 9.51
CA ARG A 67 -19.84 1.29 8.05
C ARG A 67 -19.15 2.46 7.36
N GLU A 68 -19.30 3.67 7.89
CA GLU A 68 -18.62 4.85 7.36
C GLU A 68 -17.10 4.73 7.48
N GLN A 69 -16.61 4.24 8.62
CA GLN A 69 -15.18 4.03 8.83
C GLN A 69 -14.62 2.92 7.93
N LEU A 70 -15.36 1.83 7.72
CA LEU A 70 -14.98 0.77 6.78
C LEU A 70 -14.88 1.30 5.35
N ALA A 71 -15.82 2.16 4.93
CA ALA A 71 -15.75 2.82 3.63
C ALA A 71 -14.49 3.71 3.50
N LYS A 72 -14.13 4.50 4.52
CA LYS A 72 -12.89 5.30 4.53
C LYS A 72 -11.65 4.42 4.41
N THR A 73 -11.62 3.31 5.15
CA THR A 73 -10.54 2.31 5.09
C THR A 73 -10.45 1.69 3.69
N ARG A 74 -11.59 1.34 3.07
CA ARG A 74 -11.67 0.85 1.68
C ARG A 74 -11.12 1.87 0.69
N TYR A 75 -11.49 3.13 0.80
CA TYR A 75 -10.97 4.19 -0.09
C TYR A 75 -9.46 4.39 0.07
N ALA A 76 -8.94 4.32 1.30
CA ALA A 76 -7.50 4.41 1.54
C ALA A 76 -6.75 3.20 0.94
N PHE A 77 -7.29 1.98 1.11
CA PHE A 77 -6.75 0.78 0.49
C PHE A 77 -6.68 0.90 -1.05
N LYS A 78 -7.73 1.41 -1.69
CA LYS A 78 -7.75 1.58 -3.15
C LYS A 78 -6.67 2.50 -3.70
N ARG A 79 -6.15 3.43 -2.89
CA ARG A 79 -5.02 4.30 -3.29
C ARG A 79 -3.69 3.57 -3.36
N VAL A 80 -3.55 2.45 -2.64
CA VAL A 80 -2.32 1.64 -2.61
C VAL A 80 -2.44 0.32 -3.36
N GLU A 81 -3.66 -0.16 -3.63
CA GLU A 81 -3.92 -1.50 -4.15
C GLU A 81 -3.09 -1.85 -5.39
N TYR A 82 -2.98 -0.96 -6.39
CA TYR A 82 -2.29 -1.28 -7.64
C TYR A 82 -0.80 -1.65 -7.46
N LEU A 83 -0.06 -0.90 -6.65
CA LEU A 83 1.34 -1.17 -6.34
C LEU A 83 1.46 -2.30 -5.31
N PHE A 84 0.60 -2.30 -4.30
CA PHE A 84 0.63 -3.31 -3.26
C PHE A 84 0.38 -4.69 -3.83
N ASP A 85 -0.68 -4.87 -4.62
CA ASP A 85 -1.04 -6.15 -5.24
C ASP A 85 0.00 -6.58 -6.29
N TYR A 86 0.65 -5.65 -6.99
CA TYR A 86 1.73 -5.99 -7.92
C TYR A 86 2.95 -6.61 -7.21
N PHE A 87 3.36 -6.10 -6.04
CA PHE A 87 4.51 -6.63 -5.30
C PHE A 87 4.16 -7.71 -4.28
N LYS A 88 2.92 -7.74 -3.81
CA LYS A 88 2.48 -8.49 -2.62
C LYS A 88 1.10 -9.13 -2.85
N THR A 89 0.84 -9.66 -4.05
CA THR A 89 -0.43 -10.32 -4.42
C THR A 89 -0.89 -11.32 -3.37
N GLU A 90 0.00 -12.19 -2.89
CA GLU A 90 -0.32 -13.19 -1.87
C GLU A 90 -0.71 -12.54 -0.53
N TYR A 91 -0.02 -11.49 -0.08
CA TYR A 91 -0.43 -10.78 1.15
C TYR A 91 -1.77 -10.08 0.99
N ASN A 92 -2.04 -9.53 -0.20
CA ASN A 92 -3.33 -8.93 -0.50
C ASN A 92 -4.46 -9.96 -0.41
N TYR A 93 -4.28 -11.11 -1.06
CA TYR A 93 -5.24 -12.21 -1.07
C TYR A 93 -5.42 -12.88 0.31
N LEU A 94 -4.34 -13.05 1.07
CA LEU A 94 -4.36 -13.79 2.33
C LEU A 94 -4.74 -12.95 3.54
N TYR A 95 -4.55 -11.63 3.50
CA TYR A 95 -4.65 -10.81 4.72
C TYR A 95 -5.38 -9.46 4.55
N ILE A 96 -5.23 -8.78 3.41
CA ILE A 96 -5.74 -7.40 3.28
C ILE A 96 -7.12 -7.37 2.66
N ASN A 97 -7.28 -7.94 1.47
CA ASN A 97 -8.53 -7.99 0.72
C ASN A 97 -8.95 -9.45 0.52
N GLY A 98 -8.85 -10.24 1.58
CA GLY A 98 -9.12 -11.66 1.54
C GLY A 98 -10.60 -11.99 1.40
N ALA A 99 -10.89 -13.13 0.76
CA ALA A 99 -12.25 -13.61 0.56
C ALA A 99 -13.03 -13.74 1.87
N PRO A 100 -14.35 -13.49 1.86
CA PRO A 100 -15.20 -13.62 3.03
C PRO A 100 -15.58 -15.08 3.33
N LEU A 101 -15.17 -16.02 2.48
CA LEU A 101 -15.32 -17.45 2.67
C LEU A 101 -13.97 -18.12 2.95
N PRO A 102 -13.97 -19.26 3.68
CA PRO A 102 -12.77 -20.06 3.88
C PRO A 102 -12.13 -20.46 2.54
N LYS A 103 -10.79 -20.42 2.48
CA LYS A 103 -10.03 -20.66 1.24
C LYS A 103 -8.79 -21.50 1.47
N ILE A 104 -8.32 -22.16 0.42
CA ILE A 104 -7.06 -22.92 0.43
C ILE A 104 -5.92 -21.97 0.06
N ASN A 105 -4.77 -22.12 0.71
CA ASN A 105 -3.53 -21.45 0.29
C ASN A 105 -2.97 -22.17 -0.94
N LYS A 106 -2.79 -21.45 -2.06
CA LYS A 106 -2.29 -22.03 -3.31
C LYS A 106 -0.83 -22.50 -3.21
N GLU A 107 -0.04 -21.88 -2.34
CA GLU A 107 1.36 -22.25 -2.11
C GLU A 107 1.50 -23.45 -1.16
N ASP A 108 0.47 -23.75 -0.37
CA ASP A 108 0.43 -24.90 0.54
C ASP A 108 -0.95 -25.55 0.52
N VAL A 109 -1.21 -26.31 -0.55
CA VAL A 109 -2.51 -26.96 -0.80
C VAL A 109 -2.88 -28.03 0.24
N ASN A 110 -1.89 -28.54 0.98
CA ASN A 110 -2.09 -29.50 2.07
C ASN A 110 -2.09 -28.81 3.45
N GLY A 111 -1.91 -27.49 3.47
CA GLY A 111 -1.92 -26.67 4.66
C GLY A 111 -3.32 -26.46 5.23
N PRO A 112 -3.42 -25.75 6.37
CA PRO A 112 -4.69 -25.45 7.00
C PRO A 112 -5.55 -24.54 6.11
N ILE A 113 -6.87 -24.70 6.21
CA ILE A 113 -7.84 -23.79 5.57
C ILE A 113 -7.65 -22.39 6.15
N VAL A 114 -7.49 -21.40 5.28
CA VAL A 114 -7.40 -19.99 5.65
C VAL A 114 -8.81 -19.48 5.93
N PRO A 115 -9.11 -19.01 7.15
CA PRO A 115 -10.43 -18.49 7.49
C PRO A 115 -10.71 -17.15 6.77
N PRO A 116 -11.99 -16.72 6.72
CA PRO A 116 -12.36 -15.38 6.27
C PRO A 116 -11.53 -14.30 6.96
N ASN A 117 -11.02 -13.35 6.18
CA ASN A 117 -10.15 -12.30 6.71
C ASN A 117 -10.15 -11.05 5.83
N GLY A 118 -9.61 -9.97 6.37
CA GLY A 118 -9.40 -8.73 5.63
C GLY A 118 -10.70 -7.99 5.30
N LEU A 119 -10.61 -7.13 4.30
CA LEU A 119 -11.63 -6.14 3.97
C LEU A 119 -12.93 -6.76 3.42
N GLN A 120 -12.88 -7.80 2.57
CA GLN A 120 -14.14 -8.39 2.06
C GLN A 120 -14.90 -9.12 3.16
N ALA A 121 -14.20 -9.84 4.05
CA ALA A 121 -14.83 -10.46 5.21
C ALA A 121 -15.46 -9.42 6.15
N LEU A 122 -14.83 -8.25 6.30
CA LEU A 122 -15.40 -7.15 7.04
C LEU A 122 -16.63 -6.56 6.35
N ASP A 123 -16.62 -6.38 5.02
CA ASP A 123 -17.80 -5.88 4.30
C ASP A 123 -18.98 -6.85 4.46
N GLU A 124 -18.79 -8.13 4.23
CA GLU A 124 -19.87 -9.11 4.36
C GLU A 124 -20.49 -9.05 5.76
N LEU A 125 -19.67 -9.01 6.81
CA LEU A 125 -20.15 -9.04 8.19
C LEU A 125 -20.73 -7.72 8.69
N VAL A 126 -20.14 -6.57 8.29
CA VAL A 126 -20.61 -5.24 8.72
C VAL A 126 -21.90 -4.82 8.00
N PHE A 127 -22.15 -5.35 6.81
CA PHE A 127 -23.36 -5.06 6.05
C PHE A 127 -24.46 -6.12 6.19
N SER A 128 -24.22 -7.22 6.92
CA SER A 128 -25.24 -8.24 7.18
C SER A 128 -26.30 -7.83 8.22
N GLU A 129 -27.38 -8.60 8.31
CA GLU A 129 -28.43 -8.43 9.32
C GLU A 129 -27.94 -8.85 10.72
N GLU A 130 -26.92 -9.71 10.79
CA GLU A 130 -26.31 -10.24 12.01
C GLU A 130 -25.19 -9.36 12.57
N ALA A 131 -24.84 -8.25 11.92
CA ALA A 131 -23.69 -7.41 12.28
C ALA A 131 -23.63 -7.04 13.77
N GLU A 132 -24.78 -6.73 14.37
CA GLU A 132 -24.86 -6.38 15.80
C GLU A 132 -24.62 -7.58 16.72
N THR A 133 -25.16 -8.75 16.38
CA THR A 133 -24.92 -9.99 17.11
C THR A 133 -23.51 -10.53 16.93
N GLU A 134 -22.84 -10.16 15.83
CA GLU A 134 -21.50 -10.63 15.45
C GLU A 134 -20.39 -9.60 15.72
N ARG A 135 -20.67 -8.59 16.55
CA ARG A 135 -19.73 -7.50 16.88
C ARG A 135 -18.34 -7.99 17.32
N GLU A 136 -18.26 -9.10 18.04
CA GLU A 136 -16.99 -9.66 18.53
C GLU A 136 -16.14 -10.19 17.37
N LYS A 137 -16.78 -10.83 16.37
CA LYS A 137 -16.11 -11.27 15.15
C LYS A 137 -15.66 -10.09 14.30
N ILE A 138 -16.48 -9.03 14.19
CA ILE A 138 -16.10 -7.80 13.50
C ILE A 138 -14.86 -7.16 14.16
N ALA A 139 -14.86 -7.05 15.49
CA ALA A 139 -13.73 -6.53 16.24
C ALA A 139 -12.45 -7.36 16.03
N ALA A 140 -12.57 -8.69 16.05
CA ALA A 140 -11.45 -9.59 15.79
C ALA A 140 -10.89 -9.43 14.36
N LEU A 141 -11.76 -9.36 13.34
CA LEU A 141 -11.37 -9.15 11.95
C LEU A 141 -10.68 -7.79 11.74
N ALA A 142 -11.24 -6.72 12.30
CA ALA A 142 -10.66 -5.38 12.21
C ALA A 142 -9.28 -5.30 12.89
N THR A 143 -9.15 -5.93 14.05
CA THR A 143 -7.87 -6.03 14.78
C THR A 143 -6.83 -6.82 14.00
N SER A 144 -7.22 -7.97 13.43
CA SER A 144 -6.34 -8.78 12.58
C SER A 144 -5.89 -8.00 11.35
N LEU A 145 -6.80 -7.29 10.66
CA LEU A 145 -6.46 -6.45 9.52
C LEU A 145 -5.44 -5.38 9.91
N LYS A 146 -5.68 -4.65 11.02
CA LYS A 146 -4.76 -3.65 11.58
C LYS A 146 -3.37 -4.24 11.81
N GLU A 147 -3.27 -5.37 12.52
CA GLU A 147 -1.99 -6.03 12.82
C GLU A 147 -1.22 -6.42 11.56
N ARG A 148 -1.94 -6.92 10.55
CA ARG A 148 -1.35 -7.28 9.25
C ARG A 148 -0.84 -6.06 8.50
N VAL A 149 -1.60 -4.97 8.49
CA VAL A 149 -1.21 -3.71 7.85
C VAL A 149 0.00 -3.10 8.56
N ASP A 150 0.02 -3.09 9.89
CA ASP A 150 1.18 -2.65 10.68
C ASP A 150 2.43 -3.47 10.35
N PHE A 151 2.29 -4.79 10.23
CA PHE A 151 3.39 -5.66 9.83
C PHE A 151 3.88 -5.35 8.41
N ILE A 152 2.97 -5.26 7.45
CA ILE A 152 3.28 -4.99 6.04
C ILE A 152 4.00 -3.65 5.89
N VAL A 153 3.52 -2.60 6.56
CA VAL A 153 4.16 -1.28 6.54
C VAL A 153 5.63 -1.35 6.97
N ARG A 154 5.96 -2.18 7.97
CA ARG A 154 7.35 -2.35 8.43
C ARG A 154 8.24 -3.11 7.45
N ILE A 155 7.68 -4.04 6.68
CA ILE A 155 8.47 -4.92 5.79
C ILE A 155 8.44 -4.50 4.31
N HIS A 156 7.50 -3.64 3.93
CA HIS A 156 7.25 -3.26 2.54
C HIS A 156 7.71 -1.84 2.22
N LEU A 157 7.76 -0.95 3.22
CA LEU A 157 8.15 0.46 3.05
C LEU A 157 9.50 0.77 3.73
N PRO A 158 10.28 1.74 3.20
CA PRO A 158 10.05 2.46 1.94
C PRO A 158 10.28 1.56 0.72
N LEU A 159 9.67 1.93 -0.41
CA LEU A 159 9.77 1.19 -1.67
C LEU A 159 10.62 1.98 -2.67
N SER A 160 11.55 1.31 -3.34
CA SER A 160 12.23 1.87 -4.51
C SER A 160 11.55 1.37 -5.78
N LEU A 161 11.22 2.29 -6.69
CA LEU A 161 10.49 2.01 -7.91
C LEU A 161 11.29 2.42 -9.14
N SER A 162 11.24 1.59 -10.17
CA SER A 162 11.58 1.97 -11.54
C SER A 162 10.33 2.37 -12.32
N ASP A 163 10.49 3.16 -13.38
CA ASP A 163 9.40 3.51 -14.30
C ASP A 163 8.70 2.27 -14.88
N THR A 164 9.46 1.20 -15.17
CA THR A 164 8.89 -0.07 -15.65
C THR A 164 7.93 -0.68 -14.64
N GLN A 165 8.32 -0.75 -13.37
CA GLN A 165 7.47 -1.29 -12.31
C GLN A 165 6.22 -0.45 -12.09
N VAL A 166 6.34 0.88 -12.19
CA VAL A 166 5.18 1.78 -12.15
C VAL A 166 4.20 1.44 -13.28
N MET A 167 4.69 1.33 -14.51
CA MET A 167 3.84 1.04 -15.68
C MET A 167 3.21 -0.36 -15.63
N GLU A 168 3.94 -1.35 -15.12
CA GLU A 168 3.43 -2.70 -14.93
C GLU A 168 2.36 -2.76 -13.83
N ALA A 169 2.59 -2.13 -12.68
CA ALA A 169 1.63 -2.06 -11.59
C ALA A 169 0.34 -1.35 -12.00
N LEU A 170 0.44 -0.22 -12.73
CA LEU A 170 -0.73 0.48 -13.26
C LEU A 170 -1.53 -0.39 -14.24
N ARG A 171 -0.84 -1.08 -15.17
CA ARG A 171 -1.49 -2.00 -16.12
C ARG A 171 -2.21 -3.13 -15.40
N SER A 172 -1.55 -3.74 -14.42
CA SER A 172 -2.13 -4.80 -13.59
C SER A 172 -3.35 -4.30 -12.82
N GLY A 173 -3.25 -3.13 -12.19
CA GLY A 173 -4.35 -2.49 -11.45
C GLY A 173 -5.57 -2.20 -12.33
N ILE A 174 -5.39 -1.72 -13.55
CA ILE A 174 -6.48 -1.51 -14.51
C ILE A 174 -7.17 -2.84 -14.83
N VAL A 175 -6.41 -3.89 -15.15
CA VAL A 175 -6.96 -5.23 -15.42
C VAL A 175 -7.76 -5.74 -14.21
N ARG A 176 -7.25 -5.54 -12.99
CA ARG A 176 -7.94 -5.93 -11.75
C ARG A 176 -9.26 -5.20 -11.58
N VAL A 177 -9.31 -3.89 -11.82
CA VAL A 177 -10.56 -3.10 -11.76
C VAL A 177 -11.58 -3.67 -12.74
N PHE A 178 -11.18 -3.98 -13.98
CA PHE A 178 -12.09 -4.58 -14.97
C PHE A 178 -12.53 -6.00 -14.61
N ALA A 179 -11.62 -6.84 -14.11
CA ALA A 179 -11.91 -8.25 -13.85
C ALA A 179 -12.70 -8.48 -12.55
N LEU A 180 -12.40 -7.72 -11.50
CA LEU A 180 -12.93 -7.94 -10.15
C LEU A 180 -13.75 -6.76 -9.61
N GLY A 181 -13.39 -5.53 -10.00
CA GLY A 181 -14.07 -4.32 -9.51
C GLY A 181 -15.46 -4.14 -10.14
N VAL A 182 -15.55 -4.24 -11.47
CA VAL A 182 -16.80 -4.02 -12.24
C VAL A 182 -17.90 -5.01 -11.85
N THR A 183 -17.54 -6.24 -11.49
CA THR A 183 -18.49 -7.29 -11.11
C THR A 183 -18.92 -7.21 -9.65
N GLY A 184 -18.33 -6.31 -8.86
CA GLY A 184 -18.54 -6.25 -7.41
C GLY A 184 -17.79 -7.33 -6.63
N PHE A 185 -17.04 -8.21 -7.28
CA PHE A 185 -16.29 -9.27 -6.60
C PHE A 185 -15.33 -8.73 -5.53
N ASP A 186 -14.77 -7.53 -5.76
CA ASP A 186 -13.83 -6.93 -4.83
C ASP A 186 -14.47 -6.39 -3.52
N THR A 187 -15.78 -6.13 -3.53
CA THR A 187 -16.61 -5.67 -2.40
C THR A 187 -17.97 -6.36 -2.51
N PRO A 188 -18.05 -7.65 -2.11
CA PRO A 188 -19.21 -8.50 -2.35
C PRO A 188 -20.46 -8.11 -1.55
#